data_AF-F4XAL5-F1
#
_entry.id   AF-F4XAL5-F1
#
_cell.length_a   1.000
_cell.length_b   1.000
_cell.length_c   1.000
_cell.angle_alpha   90.00
_cell.angle_beta   90.00
_cell.angle_gamma   90.00
#
_symmetry.space_group_name_H-M   'P 1'
#
loop_
_entity.id
_entity.type
_entity.pdbx_description
1 polymer ?
#
loop_
_entity_poly.entity_id
_entity_poly.type
_entity_poly.pdbx_seq_one_letter_code
_entity_poly.pdbx_strand_id
1 'polypeptide(L)'
;MAEVKEKAVEQKKSIIETFLACCKKGFYTGVEQIIPAMILGYALVQVLKLTGIMDILATICQPVMAIFGLPGDAIVVLISAFFAKASGCATAALLVSNDVITLAQATILFPACILMGTLIGHYVRIVIVTGANKKWHPLLLMIPLIDAAFAMFVTRIILMALGLA
;
A
#
# COMPACT_ATOMS: atom_id res chain seq x y z
N MET A 1 -50.83 10.29 -16.45
CA MET A 1 -50.59 11.07 -15.21
C MET A 1 -50.10 10.10 -14.15
N ALA A 2 -48.80 10.09 -13.85
CA ALA A 2 -48.22 9.46 -12.67
C ALA A 2 -46.77 9.95 -12.51
N GLU A 3 -46.58 10.80 -11.51
CA GLU A 3 -45.38 10.94 -10.67
C GLU A 3 -44.05 11.34 -11.32
N VAL A 4 -43.93 12.66 -11.56
CA VAL A 4 -42.65 13.36 -11.55
C VAL A 4 -42.08 13.28 -10.13
N LYS A 5 -41.10 12.40 -9.94
CA LYS A 5 -40.37 12.25 -8.67
C LYS A 5 -39.70 13.58 -8.33
N GLU A 6 -40.23 14.21 -7.29
CA GLU A 6 -39.79 15.46 -6.70
C GLU A 6 -38.28 15.40 -6.42
N LYS A 7 -37.52 16.21 -7.15
CA LYS A 7 -36.11 16.48 -6.83
C LYS A 7 -36.11 17.25 -5.52
N ALA A 8 -35.90 16.52 -4.42
CA ALA A 8 -35.64 17.11 -3.11
C ALA A 8 -34.55 18.17 -3.25
N VAL A 9 -34.90 19.41 -2.92
CA VAL A 9 -34.01 20.55 -2.88
C VAL A 9 -32.94 20.25 -1.84
N GLU A 10 -31.74 19.93 -2.30
CA GLU A 10 -30.57 19.70 -1.45
C GLU A 10 -30.20 21.02 -0.78
N GLN A 11 -30.66 21.22 0.46
CA GLN A 11 -30.20 22.31 1.32
C GLN A 11 -28.67 22.25 1.35
N LYS A 12 -28.00 23.35 0.98
CA LYS A 12 -26.54 23.49 1.10
C LYS A 12 -26.16 23.23 2.55
N LYS A 13 -25.76 22.00 2.86
CA LYS A 13 -25.22 21.64 4.18
C LYS A 13 -24.18 22.68 4.55
N SER A 14 -24.26 23.17 5.79
CA SER A 14 -23.26 24.10 6.30
C SER A 14 -21.86 23.49 6.13
N ILE A 15 -20.84 24.33 5.92
CA ILE A 15 -19.45 23.88 5.81
C ILE A 15 -19.07 23.02 7.04
N ILE A 16 -19.62 23.38 8.21
CA ILE A 16 -19.42 22.67 9.48
C ILE A 16 -20.12 21.31 9.47
N GLU A 17 -21.35 21.21 8.96
CA GLU A 17 -22.09 19.94 8.86
C GLU A 17 -21.45 18.98 7.86
N THR A 18 -20.99 19.50 6.72
CA THR A 18 -20.25 18.73 5.72
C THR A 18 -18.94 18.22 6.31
N PHE A 19 -18.20 19.07 7.03
CA PHE A 19 -16.98 18.69 7.75
C PHE A 19 -17.25 17.56 8.77
N LEU A 20 -18.23 17.72 9.65
CA LEU A 20 -18.59 16.70 10.65
C LEU A 20 -19.04 15.39 10.00
N ALA A 21 -19.81 15.46 8.91
CA ALA A 21 -20.22 14.28 8.15
C ALA A 21 -19.02 13.57 7.52
N CYS A 22 -18.06 14.32 6.97
CA CYS A 22 -16.80 13.78 6.46
C CYS A 22 -15.94 13.15 7.56
N CYS A 23 -15.82 13.78 8.73
CA CYS A 23 -15.11 13.22 9.88
C CYS A 23 -15.72 11.89 10.33
N LYS A 24 -17.05 11.84 10.46
CA LYS A 24 -17.78 10.62 10.82
C LYS A 24 -17.51 9.52 9.78
N LYS A 25 -17.66 9.83 8.49
CA LYS A 25 -17.41 8.87 7.40
C LYS A 25 -15.96 8.38 7.38
N GLY A 26 -14.99 9.26 7.61
CA GLY A 26 -13.58 8.92 7.72
C GLY A 26 -13.30 7.96 8.86
N PHE A 27 -13.87 8.22 10.05
CA PHE A 27 -13.73 7.35 11.22
C PHE A 27 -14.27 5.93 10.96
N TYR A 28 -15.51 5.81 10.45
CA TYR A 28 -16.10 4.50 10.13
C TYR A 28 -15.31 3.79 9.03
N THR A 29 -14.83 4.51 8.00
CA THR A 29 -13.96 3.91 6.97
C THR A 29 -12.66 3.39 7.59
N GLY A 30 -12.08 4.13 8.54
CA GLY A 30 -10.92 3.69 9.29
C GLY A 30 -11.17 2.36 10.02
N VAL A 31 -12.22 2.33 10.85
CA VAL A 31 -12.53 1.20 11.73
C VAL A 31 -13.05 -0.02 10.97
N GLU A 32 -13.90 0.16 9.97
CA GLU A 32 -14.56 -0.95 9.27
C GLU A 32 -13.73 -1.48 8.11
N GLN A 33 -12.88 -0.66 7.49
CA GLN A 33 -12.25 -0.98 6.21
C GLN A 33 -10.72 -0.91 6.23
N ILE A 34 -10.10 -0.01 7.00
CA ILE A 34 -8.63 0.14 7.03
C ILE A 34 -8.00 -0.76 8.09
N ILE A 35 -8.48 -0.67 9.34
CA ILE A 35 -7.94 -1.45 10.47
C ILE A 35 -8.02 -2.97 10.21
N PRO A 36 -9.15 -3.55 9.76
CA PRO A 36 -9.22 -4.99 9.55
C PRO A 36 -8.31 -5.47 8.42
N ALA A 37 -8.22 -4.70 7.33
CA ALA A 37 -7.33 -5.00 6.21
C ALA A 37 -5.85 -4.94 6.63
N MET A 38 -5.48 -3.98 7.48
CA MET A 38 -4.14 -3.86 8.04
C MET A 38 -3.80 -5.05 8.94
N ILE A 39 -4.70 -5.42 9.86
CA ILE A 39 -4.51 -6.58 10.75
C ILE A 39 -4.37 -7.87 9.93
N LEU A 40 -5.20 -8.05 8.90
CA LEU A 40 -5.12 -9.21 8.02
C LEU A 40 -3.78 -9.28 7.29
N GLY A 41 -3.32 -8.16 6.71
CA GLY A 41 -2.02 -8.10 6.04
C GLY A 41 -0.85 -8.43 6.97
N TYR A 42 -0.87 -7.86 8.18
CA TYR A 42 0.15 -8.13 9.19
C TYR A 42 0.13 -9.59 9.68
N ALA A 43 -1.05 -10.12 9.99
CA ALA A 43 -1.22 -11.50 10.44
C ALA A 43 -0.77 -12.50 9.37
N LEU A 44 -1.12 -12.26 8.10
CA LEU A 44 -0.70 -13.11 6.98
C LEU A 44 0.83 -13.14 6.87
N VAL A 45 1.47 -11.97 6.88
CA VAL A 45 2.94 -11.87 6.81
C VAL A 45 3.59 -12.55 8.01
N GLN A 46 3.03 -12.40 9.20
CA GLN A 46 3.53 -13.07 10.40
C GLN A 46 3.41 -14.58 10.31
N VAL A 47 2.31 -15.12 9.78
CA VAL A 47 2.14 -16.56 9.54
C VAL A 47 3.17 -17.05 8.51
N LEU A 48 3.36 -16.33 7.41
CA LEU A 48 4.36 -16.67 6.38
C LEU A 48 5.80 -16.65 6.93
N LYS A 49 6.09 -15.76 7.87
CA LYS A 49 7.37 -15.70 8.57
C LYS A 49 7.55 -16.89 9.51
N LEU A 50 6.53 -17.27 10.27
CA LEU A 50 6.59 -18.40 11.20
C LEU A 50 6.67 -19.76 10.49
N THR A 51 6.12 -19.88 9.28
CA THR A 51 6.20 -21.12 8.48
C THR A 51 7.50 -21.26 7.69
N GLY A 52 8.39 -20.25 7.70
CA GLY A 52 9.67 -20.27 6.97
C GLY A 52 9.54 -20.08 5.45
N ILE A 53 8.31 -19.87 4.94
CA ILE A 53 8.07 -19.59 3.52
C ILE A 53 8.75 -18.28 3.11
N MET A 54 8.86 -17.35 4.05
CA MET A 54 9.47 -16.05 3.82
C MET A 54 10.96 -16.14 3.48
N ASP A 55 11.70 -17.07 4.10
CA ASP A 55 13.14 -17.25 3.87
C ASP A 55 13.41 -17.82 2.46
N ILE A 56 12.51 -18.70 2.00
CA ILE A 56 12.52 -19.24 0.64
C ILE A 56 12.24 -18.13 -0.37
N LEU A 57 11.21 -17.30 -0.11
CA LEU A 57 10.89 -16.16 -0.96
C LEU A 57 12.04 -15.14 -1.00
N ALA A 58 12.66 -14.86 0.16
CA ALA A 58 13.79 -13.96 0.27
C ALA A 58 14.97 -14.43 -0.59
N THR A 59 15.25 -15.73 -0.60
CA THR A 59 16.33 -16.32 -1.42
C THR A 59 16.03 -16.20 -2.92
N ILE A 60 14.80 -16.47 -3.36
CA ILE A 60 14.40 -16.38 -4.77
C ILE A 60 14.34 -14.93 -5.25
N CYS A 61 13.87 -14.02 -4.40
CA CYS A 61 13.75 -12.60 -4.72
C CYS A 61 15.05 -11.82 -4.47
N GLN A 62 16.07 -12.43 -3.85
CA GLN A 62 17.38 -11.83 -3.61
C GLN A 62 18.02 -11.19 -4.85
N PRO A 63 18.08 -11.83 -6.04
CA PRO A 63 18.66 -11.20 -7.23
C PRO A 63 17.92 -9.94 -7.65
N VAL A 64 16.60 -9.89 -7.47
CA VAL A 64 15.80 -8.70 -7.80
C VAL A 64 16.04 -7.60 -6.77
N MET A 65 16.04 -7.94 -5.48
CA MET A 65 16.26 -6.97 -4.40
C MET A 65 17.71 -6.42 -4.38
N ALA A 66 18.69 -7.23 -4.80
CA ALA A 66 20.08 -6.81 -4.93
C ALA A 66 20.28 -5.70 -5.98
N ILE A 67 19.47 -5.69 -7.05
CA ILE A 67 19.45 -4.60 -8.05
C ILE A 67 19.04 -3.26 -7.43
N PHE A 68 18.36 -3.29 -6.28
CA PHE A 68 17.98 -2.10 -5.53
C PHE A 68 18.83 -1.89 -4.26
N GLY A 69 19.85 -2.72 -4.00
CA GLY A 69 20.72 -2.61 -2.82
C GLY A 69 20.05 -3.06 -1.52
N LEU A 70 18.98 -3.86 -1.64
CA LEU A 70 18.17 -4.33 -0.53
C LEU A 70 18.46 -5.81 -0.23
N PRO A 71 18.41 -6.23 1.05
CA PRO A 71 18.52 -7.64 1.41
C PRO A 71 17.27 -8.39 0.94
N GLY A 72 17.38 -9.71 0.75
CA GLY A 72 16.25 -10.55 0.36
C GLY A 72 15.05 -10.41 1.31
N ASP A 73 15.30 -10.21 2.60
CA ASP A 73 14.29 -10.04 3.65
C ASP A 73 13.44 -8.77 3.51
N ALA A 74 13.88 -7.80 2.71
CA ALA A 74 13.07 -6.61 2.43
C ALA A 74 11.84 -6.93 1.56
N ILE A 75 11.78 -8.10 0.89
CA ILE A 75 10.61 -8.49 0.09
C ILE A 75 9.33 -8.59 0.94
N VAL A 76 9.50 -8.90 2.22
CA VAL A 76 8.42 -8.97 3.21
C VAL A 76 7.67 -7.66 3.31
N VAL A 77 8.38 -6.54 3.23
CA VAL A 77 7.81 -5.20 3.26
C VAL A 77 6.92 -4.95 2.05
N LEU A 78 7.36 -5.35 0.85
CA LEU A 78 6.60 -5.17 -0.39
C LEU A 78 5.35 -6.06 -0.43
N ILE A 79 5.45 -7.30 0.07
CA ILE A 79 4.31 -8.21 0.18
C ILE A 79 3.29 -7.69 1.20
N SER A 80 3.74 -7.23 2.37
CA SER A 80 2.89 -6.55 3.34
C SER A 80 2.20 -5.31 2.74
N ALA A 81 2.95 -4.50 1.99
CA ALA A 81 2.45 -3.29 1.35
C ALA A 81 1.34 -3.59 0.34
N PHE A 82 1.45 -4.69 -0.41
CA PHE A 82 0.45 -5.12 -1.40
C PHE A 82 -0.96 -5.20 -0.81
N PHE A 83 -1.08 -5.76 0.40
CA PHE A 83 -2.35 -5.82 1.13
C PHE A 83 -2.74 -4.49 1.74
N ALA A 84 -1.81 -3.86 2.46
CA ALA A 84 -2.03 -2.56 3.07
C ALA A 84 -0.74 -1.75 3.15
N LYS A 85 -0.82 -0.52 2.66
CA LYS A 85 0.22 0.49 2.75
C LYS A 85 0.80 0.65 4.16
N ALA A 86 -0.09 0.76 5.16
CA ALA A 86 0.29 0.87 6.56
C ALA A 86 0.98 -0.40 7.07
N SER A 87 0.54 -1.58 6.62
CA SER A 87 1.18 -2.87 6.96
C SER A 87 2.61 -2.93 6.43
N GLY A 88 2.85 -2.53 5.18
CA GLY A 88 4.20 -2.43 4.61
C GLY A 88 5.14 -1.56 5.45
N CYS A 89 4.69 -0.35 5.81
CA CYS A 89 5.49 0.57 6.63
C CYS A 89 5.76 0.00 8.04
N ALA A 90 4.76 -0.65 8.64
CA ALA A 90 4.92 -1.30 9.94
C ALA A 90 5.91 -2.48 9.87
N THR A 91 5.85 -3.31 8.83
CA THR A 91 6.83 -4.39 8.60
C THR A 91 8.23 -3.84 8.40
N ALA A 92 8.40 -2.74 7.66
CA ALA A 92 9.70 -2.09 7.49
C ALA A 92 10.24 -1.58 8.84
N ALA A 93 9.40 -0.91 9.64
CA ALA A 93 9.79 -0.46 10.97
C ALA A 93 10.20 -1.63 11.88
N LEU A 94 9.47 -2.74 11.83
CA LEU A 94 9.84 -3.96 12.58
C LEU A 94 11.18 -4.53 12.13
N LEU A 95 11.47 -4.58 10.82
CA LEU A 95 12.75 -5.08 10.32
C LEU A 95 13.92 -4.17 10.70
N VAL A 96 13.72 -2.85 10.75
CA VAL A 96 14.71 -1.90 11.28
C VAL A 96 14.95 -2.18 12.77
N SER A 97 13.90 -2.34 13.56
CA SER A 97 14.02 -2.62 15.01
C SER A 97 14.65 -3.97 15.33
N ASN A 98 14.67 -4.92 14.37
CA ASN A 98 15.33 -6.21 14.51
C ASN A 98 16.72 -6.23 13.84
N ASP A 99 17.26 -5.07 13.44
CA ASP A 99 18.56 -4.92 12.76
C ASP A 99 18.70 -5.74 11.46
N VAL A 100 17.58 -6.13 10.84
CA VAL A 100 17.57 -6.88 9.57
C VAL A 100 17.78 -5.96 8.37
N ILE A 101 17.26 -4.72 8.44
CA ILE A 101 17.44 -3.70 7.40
C ILE A 101 17.99 -2.41 8.00
N THR A 102 18.82 -1.69 7.25
CA THR A 102 19.33 -0.38 7.66
C THR A 102 18.30 0.74 7.46
N LEU A 103 18.49 1.88 8.12
CA LEU A 103 17.65 3.06 7.91
C LEU A 103 17.68 3.56 6.45
N ALA A 104 18.83 3.44 5.78
CA ALA A 104 18.99 3.77 4.37
C ALA A 104 18.13 2.86 3.49
N GLN A 105 18.14 1.55 3.76
CA GLN A 105 17.31 0.56 3.05
C GLN A 105 15.81 0.77 3.32
N ALA A 106 15.42 1.10 4.54
CA ALA A 106 14.04 1.46 4.87
C ALA A 106 13.57 2.71 4.08
N THR A 107 14.47 3.67 3.86
CA THR A 107 14.20 4.88 3.06
C THR A 107 13.96 4.55 1.59
N ILE A 108 14.65 3.55 1.02
CA ILE A 108 14.39 3.06 -0.35
C ILE A 108 13.01 2.39 -0.44
N LEU A 109 12.62 1.62 0.58
CA LEU A 109 11.35 0.90 0.61
C LEU A 109 10.13 1.81 0.88
N PHE A 110 10.34 2.94 1.54
CA PHE A 110 9.25 3.85 1.90
C PHE A 110 8.44 4.33 0.69
N PRO A 111 9.02 4.96 -0.35
CA PRO A 111 8.27 5.40 -1.54
C PRO A 111 7.73 4.21 -2.36
N ALA A 112 8.30 3.02 -2.25
CA ALA A 112 7.70 1.83 -2.84
C ALA A 112 6.37 1.46 -2.14
N CYS A 113 6.37 1.45 -0.80
CA CYS A 113 5.16 1.22 0.01
C CYS A 113 4.12 2.33 -0.18
N ILE A 114 4.59 3.57 -0.22
CA ILE A 114 4.14 4.69 -1.06
C ILE A 114 3.16 4.37 -2.21
N LEU A 115 3.74 3.97 -3.32
CA LEU A 115 3.08 3.97 -4.61
C LEU A 115 2.35 2.65 -4.89
N MET A 116 2.91 1.53 -4.40
CA MET A 116 2.34 0.20 -4.59
C MET A 116 1.22 -0.12 -3.59
N GLY A 117 1.24 0.45 -2.40
CA GLY A 117 0.45 -0.07 -1.28
C GLY A 117 -1.06 -0.17 -1.55
N THR A 118 -1.76 -1.11 -0.89
CA THR A 118 -3.23 -1.32 -1.01
C THR A 118 -3.74 -1.66 -2.41
N LEU A 119 -2.96 -2.31 -3.29
CA LEU A 119 -3.37 -2.66 -4.65
C LEU A 119 -4.71 -3.41 -4.73
N ILE A 120 -4.92 -4.40 -3.86
CA ILE A 120 -6.18 -5.15 -3.81
C ILE A 120 -7.34 -4.22 -3.43
N GLY A 121 -7.13 -3.39 -2.40
CA GLY A 121 -8.14 -2.43 -1.93
C GLY A 121 -8.47 -1.38 -2.99
N HIS A 122 -7.46 -0.86 -3.69
CA HIS A 122 -7.61 0.03 -4.83
C HIS A 122 -8.43 -0.62 -5.95
N TYR A 123 -8.10 -1.87 -6.30
CA TYR A 123 -8.81 -2.60 -7.35
C TYR A 123 -10.29 -2.79 -7.02
N VAL A 124 -10.60 -3.27 -5.81
CA VAL A 124 -11.98 -3.54 -5.40
C VAL A 124 -12.79 -2.27 -5.19
N ARG A 125 -12.22 -1.24 -4.54
CA ARG A 125 -12.96 -0.03 -4.14
C ARG A 125 -13.03 1.04 -5.22
N ILE A 126 -12.09 1.07 -6.16
CA ILE A 126 -12.00 2.11 -7.21
C ILE A 126 -12.22 1.50 -8.59
N VAL A 127 -11.38 0.55 -9.01
CA VAL A 127 -11.41 0.05 -10.40
C VAL A 127 -12.73 -0.66 -10.74
N ILE A 128 -13.24 -1.50 -9.83
CA ILE A 128 -14.52 -2.20 -10.06
C ILE A 128 -15.71 -1.23 -9.96
N VAL A 129 -15.72 -0.32 -8.98
CA VAL A 129 -16.85 0.58 -8.72
C VAL A 129 -17.01 1.64 -9.81
N THR A 130 -15.90 2.08 -10.41
CA THR A 130 -15.91 3.07 -11.50
C THR A 130 -16.38 2.51 -12.84
N GLY A 131 -16.61 1.19 -12.95
CA GLY A 131 -17.03 0.55 -14.19
C GLY A 131 -15.97 0.65 -15.29
N ALA A 132 -14.69 0.70 -14.91
CA ALA A 132 -13.59 0.77 -15.86
C ALA A 132 -13.66 -0.39 -16.87
N ASN A 133 -13.17 -0.14 -18.09
CA ASN A 133 -13.19 -1.16 -19.12
C ASN A 133 -12.30 -2.34 -18.71
N LYS A 134 -12.88 -3.54 -18.68
CA LYS A 134 -12.26 -4.80 -18.23
C LYS A 134 -10.90 -5.10 -18.87
N LYS A 135 -10.65 -4.59 -20.09
CA LYS A 135 -9.36 -4.73 -20.80
C LYS A 135 -8.21 -4.00 -20.10
N TRP A 136 -8.49 -2.90 -19.39
CA TRP A 136 -7.49 -2.04 -18.76
C TRP A 136 -7.30 -2.30 -17.25
N HIS A 137 -8.13 -3.17 -16.66
CA HIS A 137 -8.00 -3.63 -15.28
C HIS A 137 -6.61 -4.14 -14.91
N PRO A 138 -5.97 -5.04 -15.70
CA PRO A 138 -4.62 -5.50 -15.38
C PRO A 138 -3.59 -4.37 -15.52
N LEU A 139 -3.76 -3.45 -16.47
CA LEU A 139 -2.86 -2.31 -16.65
C LEU A 139 -2.91 -1.37 -15.43
N LEU A 140 -4.09 -1.10 -14.90
CA LEU A 140 -4.31 -0.31 -13.68
C LEU A 140 -3.69 -0.93 -12.42
N LEU A 141 -3.48 -2.24 -12.41
CA LEU A 141 -2.75 -2.95 -11.34
C LEU A 141 -1.24 -3.02 -11.59
N MET A 142 -0.78 -3.01 -12.85
CA MET A 142 0.65 -3.04 -13.17
C MET A 142 1.34 -1.68 -13.03
N ILE A 143 0.65 -0.58 -13.35
CA ILE A 143 1.25 0.77 -13.27
C ILE A 143 1.85 1.06 -11.87
N PRO A 144 1.13 0.82 -10.75
CA PRO A 144 1.70 1.06 -9.42
C PRO A 144 2.92 0.19 -9.08
N LEU A 145 3.01 -1.02 -9.64
CA LEU A 145 4.18 -1.89 -9.47
C LEU A 145 5.41 -1.31 -10.19
N ILE A 146 5.21 -0.85 -11.43
CA ILE A 146 6.28 -0.25 -12.24
C ILE A 146 6.76 1.04 -11.59
N ASP A 147 5.82 1.88 -11.13
CA ASP A 147 6.12 3.13 -10.46
C ASP A 147 6.88 2.91 -9.15
N ALA A 148 6.50 1.89 -8.36
CA ALA A 148 7.25 1.53 -7.16
C ALA A 148 8.67 1.04 -7.47
N ALA A 149 8.86 0.24 -8.53
CA ALA A 149 10.20 -0.17 -8.96
C ALA A 149 11.05 1.03 -9.40
N PHE A 150 10.46 1.96 -10.14
CA PHE A 150 11.13 3.19 -10.55
C PHE A 150 11.49 4.07 -9.35
N ALA A 151 10.58 4.23 -8.40
CA ALA A 151 10.81 5.00 -7.19
C ALA A 151 11.92 4.42 -6.31
N MET A 152 12.00 3.08 -6.17
CA MET A 152 13.12 2.43 -5.46
C MET A 152 14.45 2.74 -6.16
N PHE A 153 14.48 2.68 -7.49
CA PHE A 153 15.69 2.98 -8.26
C PHE A 153 16.13 4.45 -8.10
N VAL A 154 15.20 5.39 -8.21
CA VAL A 154 15.48 6.83 -8.03
C VAL A 154 15.96 7.11 -6.61
N THR A 155 15.32 6.53 -5.60
CA THR A 155 15.70 6.73 -4.19
C THR A 155 17.08 6.17 -3.90
N ARG A 156 17.44 5.03 -4.51
CA ARG A 156 18.79 4.48 -4.43
C ARG A 156 19.84 5.45 -5.00
N ILE A 157 19.59 6.03 -6.17
CA ILE A 157 20.51 7.01 -6.78
C ILE A 157 20.67 8.24 -5.88
N ILE A 158 19.58 8.73 -5.31
CA ILE A 158 19.61 9.89 -4.40
C ILE A 158 20.45 9.57 -3.16
N LEU A 159 20.28 8.40 -2.55
CA LEU A 159 21.06 7.99 -1.38
C LEU A 159 22.55 7.79 -1.71
N MET A 160 22.86 7.27 -2.90
CA MET A 160 24.24 7.18 -3.39
C MET A 160 24.85 8.58 -3.58
N ALA A 161 24.10 9.53 -4.14
CA ALA A 161 24.55 10.91 -4.30
C ALA A 161 24.77 11.62 -2.95
N LEU A 162 24.04 11.23 -1.90
CA LEU A 162 24.18 11.74 -0.54
C LEU A 162 25.27 11.02 0.28
N GLY A 163 25.92 9.98 -0.25
CA GLY A 163 26.94 9.20 0.46
C GLY A 163 26.41 8.34 1.60
N LEU A 164 25.10 8.03 1.59
CA LEU A 164 24.38 7.29 2.63
C LEU A 164 24.01 5.85 2.19
N ALA A 165 24.49 5.41 1.03
CA ALA A 165 24.16 4.13 0.39
C ALA A 165 25.28 3.09 0.49
#